data_AF-M1EIU5-F1
#
_entry.id   AF-M1EIU5-F1
#
_cell.length_a   1.000
_cell.length_b   1.000
_cell.length_c   1.000
_cell.angle_alpha   90.00
_cell.angle_beta   90.00
_cell.angle_gamma   90.00
#
_symmetry.space_group_name_H-M   'P 1'
#
loop_
_entity.id
_entity.type
_entity.pdbx_description
1 polymer ?
#
loop_
_entity_poly.entity_id
_entity_poly.type
_entity_poly.pdbx_seq_one_letter_code
_entity_poly.pdbx_strand_id
1 'polypeptide(L)'
;DLLLEIYRSIGEPDSLYGCGGGKVLQPLTRLRTYEHEAMWGKALVTYDLETAISSSTRQAGIIQALQNLGLCHILSIYLKGLDRENKEWCAELQELHYQAAWRNMQWDHGLPVSKGLEGPSYHESLYNALQSLRDREFSTFYESLRYARVKEVEELCKGGLESVYSLYPTLSRLQAIGELENIGELFSRSGTDRQPSEVYTKWRKHSQLLKDSDFSFQEPIMALRTVILEILMEKEMENSQRDCFRDILTKHLVEFSVLARTVKNTQLPERAIFQIKQYNPARCGVSEW
;
A
#
# COMPACT_ATOMS: atom_id res chain seq x y z
N ASP A 1 -24.99 12.44 7.47
CA ASP A 1 -24.19 11.84 6.38
C ASP A 1 -23.50 12.90 5.53
N LEU A 2 -24.23 13.78 4.82
CA LEU A 2 -23.62 14.81 3.96
C LEU A 2 -22.57 15.69 4.65
N LEU A 3 -22.84 16.18 5.87
CA LEU A 3 -21.89 17.05 6.59
C LEU A 3 -20.56 16.33 6.90
N LEU A 4 -20.64 15.06 7.30
CA LEU A 4 -19.46 14.23 7.61
C LEU A 4 -18.63 13.97 6.34
N GLU A 5 -19.30 13.78 5.21
CA GLU A 5 -18.66 13.60 3.91
C GLU A 5 -17.95 14.87 3.42
N ILE A 6 -18.58 16.03 3.57
CA ILE A 6 -17.98 17.33 3.24
C ILE A 6 -16.68 17.53 4.03
N TYR A 7 -16.72 17.35 5.35
CA TYR A 7 -15.54 17.55 6.19
C TYR A 7 -14.41 16.56 5.89
N ARG A 8 -14.76 15.31 5.57
CA ARG A 8 -13.78 14.32 5.08
C ARG A 8 -13.10 14.80 3.80
N SER A 9 -13.85 15.36 2.86
CA SER A 9 -13.30 15.85 1.58
C SER A 9 -12.42 17.09 1.74
N ILE A 10 -12.67 17.92 2.77
CA ILE A 10 -11.83 19.08 3.09
C ILE A 10 -10.47 18.66 3.63
N GLY A 11 -10.39 17.52 4.33
CA GLY A 11 -9.13 16.99 4.86
C GLY A 11 -8.60 17.72 6.10
N GLU A 12 -9.46 18.46 6.80
CA GLU A 12 -9.10 19.06 8.09
C GLU A 12 -9.22 18.01 9.21
N PRO A 13 -8.15 17.74 9.99
CA PRO A 13 -8.14 16.65 10.98
C PRO A 13 -9.15 16.84 12.13
N ASP A 14 -9.49 18.09 12.47
CA ASP A 14 -10.40 18.37 13.61
C ASP A 14 -11.89 18.42 13.20
N SER A 15 -12.15 18.46 11.90
CA SER A 15 -13.48 18.69 11.34
C SER A 15 -14.49 17.57 11.65
N LEU A 16 -13.99 16.34 11.79
CA LEU A 16 -14.81 15.16 12.11
C LEU A 16 -15.45 15.25 13.51
N TYR A 17 -14.76 15.86 14.49
CA TYR A 17 -15.29 16.03 15.84
C TYR A 17 -16.46 17.03 15.87
N GLY A 18 -16.45 18.04 14.99
CA GLY A 18 -17.56 18.97 14.81
C GLY A 18 -18.87 18.31 14.36
N CYS A 19 -18.78 17.14 13.70
CA CYS A 19 -19.93 16.34 13.29
C CYS A 19 -20.45 15.37 14.35
N GLY A 20 -19.89 15.41 15.56
CA GLY A 20 -20.18 14.43 16.60
C GLY A 20 -19.29 13.20 16.57
N GLY A 21 -18.02 13.35 16.14
CA GLY A 21 -16.97 12.40 16.50
C GLY A 21 -17.01 12.14 18.01
N GLY A 22 -17.24 10.89 18.40
CA GLY A 22 -17.48 10.50 19.80
C GLY A 22 -18.95 10.29 20.20
N LYS A 23 -19.94 10.59 19.35
CA LYS A 23 -21.35 10.22 19.61
C LYS A 23 -21.55 8.72 19.38
N VAL A 24 -21.59 7.97 20.48
CA VAL A 24 -21.64 6.49 20.54
C VAL A 24 -22.84 5.87 19.80
N LEU A 25 -23.93 6.62 19.59
CA LEU A 25 -25.22 6.11 19.14
C LEU A 25 -25.35 5.89 17.63
N GLN A 26 -24.45 6.42 16.81
CA GLN A 26 -24.50 6.26 15.35
C GLN A 26 -23.32 5.39 14.86
N PRO A 27 -23.57 4.13 14.44
CA PRO A 27 -22.51 3.21 14.04
C PRO A 27 -21.61 3.73 12.93
N LEU A 28 -22.18 4.40 11.92
CA LEU A 28 -21.42 4.96 10.80
C LEU A 28 -20.47 6.08 11.26
N THR A 29 -20.95 7.03 12.07
CA THR A 29 -20.13 8.11 12.64
C THR A 29 -18.99 7.54 13.50
N ARG A 30 -19.28 6.49 14.27
CA ARG A 30 -18.29 5.77 15.08
C ARG A 30 -17.22 5.10 14.22
N LEU A 31 -17.62 4.40 13.14
CA LEU A 31 -16.68 3.79 12.19
C LEU A 31 -15.77 4.84 11.56
N ARG A 32 -16.33 5.96 11.09
CA ARG A 32 -15.53 7.06 10.52
C ARG A 32 -14.55 7.66 11.52
N THR A 33 -14.94 7.76 12.79
CA THR A 33 -14.04 8.20 13.87
C THR A 33 -12.90 7.22 14.07
N TYR A 34 -13.18 5.91 14.05
CA TYR A 34 -12.16 4.88 14.21
C TYR A 34 -11.18 4.83 13.04
N GLU A 35 -11.65 4.98 11.80
CA GLU A 35 -10.80 5.09 10.62
C GLU A 35 -9.90 6.33 10.71
N HIS A 36 -10.48 7.48 11.05
CA HIS A 36 -9.78 8.76 11.15
C HIS A 36 -8.69 8.75 12.23
N GLU A 37 -8.98 8.17 13.39
CA GLU A 37 -8.01 8.05 14.50
C GLU A 37 -7.07 6.84 14.37
N ALA A 38 -7.08 6.14 13.22
CA ALA A 38 -6.31 4.92 12.97
C ALA A 38 -6.54 3.81 14.03
N MET A 39 -7.72 3.77 14.66
CA MET A 39 -8.14 2.75 15.62
C MET A 39 -8.74 1.52 14.91
N TRP A 40 -7.94 0.92 14.03
CA TRP A 40 -8.37 -0.17 13.13
C TRP A 40 -8.88 -1.41 13.85
N GLY A 41 -8.39 -1.71 15.06
CA GLY A 41 -8.93 -2.80 15.87
C GLY A 41 -10.38 -2.58 16.29
N LYS A 42 -10.76 -1.35 16.65
CA LYS A 42 -12.15 -1.00 16.98
C LYS A 42 -13.02 -0.93 15.72
N ALA A 43 -12.46 -0.44 14.60
CA ALA A 43 -13.14 -0.43 13.31
C ALA A 43 -13.50 -1.85 12.87
N LEU A 44 -12.54 -2.79 12.93
CA LEU A 44 -12.75 -4.19 12.53
C LEU A 44 -13.91 -4.84 13.30
N VAL A 45 -13.90 -4.73 14.64
CA VAL A 45 -14.98 -5.27 15.49
C VAL A 45 -16.33 -4.64 15.12
N THR A 46 -16.34 -3.35 14.83
CA THR A 46 -17.58 -2.65 14.49
C THR A 46 -18.09 -3.05 13.10
N TYR A 47 -17.22 -3.20 12.11
CA TYR A 47 -17.60 -3.68 10.78
C TYR A 47 -18.15 -5.11 10.83
N ASP A 48 -17.56 -5.98 11.64
CA ASP A 48 -18.04 -7.36 11.80
C ASP A 48 -19.47 -7.43 12.36
N LEU A 49 -19.77 -6.58 13.35
CA LEU A 49 -21.07 -6.55 14.03
C LEU A 49 -22.16 -5.79 13.28
N GLU A 50 -21.81 -4.74 12.52
CA GLU A 50 -22.79 -3.78 12.04
C GLU A 50 -23.54 -4.27 10.78
N THR A 51 -24.72 -4.85 11.00
CA THR A 51 -25.53 -5.40 9.92
C THR A 51 -26.27 -4.35 9.09
N ALA A 52 -26.42 -3.11 9.59
CA ALA A 52 -27.16 -2.06 8.89
C ALA A 52 -26.41 -1.48 7.68
N ILE A 53 -25.09 -1.68 7.60
CA ILE A 53 -24.26 -1.25 6.48
C ILE A 53 -24.34 -2.27 5.34
N SER A 54 -24.32 -1.80 4.10
CA SER A 54 -24.31 -2.65 2.92
C SER A 54 -23.17 -3.68 2.97
N SER A 55 -23.40 -4.86 2.40
CA SER A 55 -22.39 -5.94 2.40
C SER A 55 -21.07 -5.48 1.79
N SER A 56 -21.10 -4.72 0.70
CA SER A 56 -19.90 -4.23 0.02
C SER A 56 -19.08 -3.28 0.89
N THR A 57 -19.73 -2.28 1.50
CA THR A 57 -19.04 -1.31 2.37
C THR A 57 -18.52 -1.98 3.64
N ARG A 58 -19.24 -2.95 4.19
CA ARG A 58 -18.78 -3.76 5.32
C ARG A 58 -17.53 -4.58 4.95
N GLN A 59 -17.58 -5.30 3.83
CA GLN A 59 -16.46 -6.10 3.32
C GLN A 59 -15.22 -5.21 3.05
N ALA A 60 -15.41 -4.04 2.44
CA ALA A 60 -14.34 -3.09 2.17
C ALA A 60 -13.69 -2.60 3.47
N GLY A 61 -14.51 -2.24 4.47
CA GLY A 61 -14.04 -1.84 5.79
C GLY A 61 -13.26 -2.94 6.53
N ILE A 62 -13.72 -4.20 6.44
CA ILE A 62 -13.00 -5.35 7.01
C ILE A 62 -11.64 -5.53 6.32
N ILE A 63 -11.60 -5.50 4.98
CA ILE A 63 -10.34 -5.62 4.22
C ILE A 63 -9.36 -4.53 4.64
N GLN A 64 -9.81 -3.28 4.66
CA GLN A 64 -8.96 -2.13 5.01
C GLN A 64 -8.48 -2.21 6.46
N ALA A 65 -9.33 -2.62 7.41
CA ALA A 65 -8.92 -2.78 8.80
C ALA A 65 -7.88 -3.90 8.97
N LEU A 66 -8.08 -5.06 8.32
CA LEU A 66 -7.11 -6.15 8.35
C LEU A 66 -5.77 -5.76 7.71
N GLN A 67 -5.79 -5.01 6.60
CA GLN A 67 -4.59 -4.48 5.95
C GLN A 67 -3.81 -3.53 6.88
N ASN A 68 -4.50 -2.56 7.49
CA ASN A 68 -3.87 -1.59 8.38
C ASN A 68 -3.37 -2.20 9.71
N LEU A 69 -4.02 -3.27 10.18
CA LEU A 69 -3.53 -4.07 11.31
C LEU A 69 -2.37 -5.01 10.92
N GLY A 70 -2.07 -5.13 9.63
CA GLY A 70 -1.00 -5.99 9.12
C GLY A 70 -1.32 -7.49 9.18
N LEU A 71 -2.59 -7.88 9.28
CA LEU A 71 -3.04 -9.26 9.44
C LEU A 71 -3.14 -10.00 8.09
N CYS A 72 -2.03 -10.05 7.35
CA CYS A 72 -2.02 -10.48 5.95
C CYS A 72 -2.49 -11.92 5.70
N HIS A 73 -2.14 -12.85 6.60
CA HIS A 73 -2.59 -14.23 6.48
C HIS A 73 -4.13 -14.34 6.63
N ILE A 74 -4.68 -13.67 7.64
CA ILE A 74 -6.12 -13.62 7.88
C ILE A 74 -6.84 -12.95 6.71
N LEU A 75 -6.29 -11.82 6.24
CA LEU A 75 -6.80 -11.13 5.06
C LEU A 75 -6.84 -12.02 3.83
N SER A 76 -5.78 -12.80 3.56
CA SER A 76 -5.74 -13.72 2.43
C SER A 76 -6.81 -14.82 2.53
N ILE A 77 -7.04 -15.36 3.73
CA ILE A 77 -8.12 -16.33 3.96
C ILE A 77 -9.49 -15.67 3.72
N TYR A 78 -9.68 -14.45 4.22
CA TYR A 78 -10.92 -13.69 4.06
C TYR A 78 -11.24 -13.41 2.58
N LEU A 79 -10.26 -12.90 1.82
CA LEU A 79 -10.41 -12.63 0.38
C LEU A 79 -10.75 -13.92 -0.40
N LYS A 80 -10.11 -15.04 -0.08
CA LYS A 80 -10.44 -16.35 -0.69
C LYS A 80 -11.84 -16.83 -0.35
N GLY A 81 -12.37 -16.47 0.83
CA GLY A 81 -13.76 -16.70 1.20
C GLY A 81 -14.70 -15.87 0.34
N LEU A 82 -14.40 -14.58 0.19
CA LEU A 82 -15.17 -13.66 -0.66
C LEU A 82 -15.18 -14.09 -2.13
N ASP A 83 -14.07 -14.61 -2.67
CA ASP A 83 -14.03 -15.13 -4.05
C ASP A 83 -15.03 -16.27 -4.30
N ARG A 84 -15.38 -17.04 -3.27
CA ARG A 84 -16.32 -18.16 -3.37
C ARG A 84 -17.77 -17.70 -3.22
N GLU A 85 -18.00 -16.68 -2.38
CA GLU A 85 -19.33 -16.18 -2.07
C GLU A 85 -19.81 -15.15 -3.11
N ASN A 86 -18.91 -14.28 -3.58
CA ASN A 86 -19.23 -13.20 -4.50
C ASN A 86 -19.03 -13.64 -5.96
N LYS A 87 -20.13 -13.69 -6.71
CA LYS A 87 -20.07 -13.95 -8.16
C LYS A 87 -19.45 -12.80 -8.95
N GLU A 88 -19.61 -11.57 -8.46
CA GLU A 88 -19.06 -10.35 -9.07
C GLU A 88 -18.57 -9.40 -7.97
N TRP A 89 -17.37 -8.88 -8.13
CA TRP A 89 -16.78 -7.89 -7.24
C TRP A 89 -17.21 -6.49 -7.69
N CYS A 90 -17.57 -5.62 -6.75
CA CYS A 90 -17.69 -4.20 -7.07
C CYS A 90 -16.28 -3.58 -7.22
N ALA A 91 -16.18 -2.46 -7.93
CA ALA A 91 -14.90 -1.82 -8.26
C ALA A 91 -14.05 -1.51 -7.01
N GLU A 92 -14.68 -1.05 -5.93
CA GLU A 92 -14.00 -0.75 -4.65
C GLU A 92 -13.35 -2.00 -4.04
N LEU A 93 -14.10 -3.11 -3.94
CA LEU A 93 -13.56 -4.35 -3.40
C LEU A 93 -12.46 -4.91 -4.30
N GLN A 94 -12.63 -4.83 -5.62
CA GLN A 94 -11.65 -5.32 -6.58
C GLN A 94 -10.32 -4.57 -6.43
N GLU A 95 -10.39 -3.25 -6.32
CA GLU A 95 -9.22 -2.39 -6.10
C GLU A 95 -8.50 -2.73 -4.77
N LEU A 96 -9.26 -2.96 -3.70
CA LEU A 96 -8.70 -3.41 -2.41
C LEU A 96 -8.06 -4.81 -2.49
N HIS A 97 -8.63 -5.71 -3.31
CA HIS A 97 -8.07 -7.04 -3.52
C HIS A 97 -6.72 -6.94 -4.24
N TYR A 98 -6.63 -6.20 -5.34
CA TYR A 98 -5.35 -5.94 -6.00
C TYR A 98 -4.34 -5.29 -5.06
N GLN A 99 -4.80 -4.34 -4.24
CA GLN A 99 -3.95 -3.72 -3.22
C GLN A 99 -3.37 -4.75 -2.25
N ALA A 100 -4.21 -5.64 -1.72
CA ALA A 100 -3.76 -6.71 -0.84
C ALA A 100 -2.81 -7.68 -1.56
N ALA A 101 -3.05 -7.99 -2.82
CA ALA A 101 -2.27 -8.94 -3.59
C ALA A 101 -0.83 -8.45 -3.79
N TRP A 102 -0.63 -7.24 -4.33
CA TRP A 102 0.73 -6.73 -4.57
C TRP A 102 1.50 -6.51 -3.27
N ARG A 103 0.82 -6.05 -2.20
CA ARG A 103 1.45 -5.81 -0.88
C ARG A 103 1.91 -7.10 -0.18
N ASN A 104 1.31 -8.23 -0.53
CA ASN A 104 1.62 -9.53 0.05
C ASN A 104 2.36 -10.46 -0.91
N MET A 105 2.85 -9.94 -2.05
CA MET A 105 3.50 -10.72 -3.10
C MET A 105 2.70 -11.94 -3.55
N GLN A 106 1.37 -11.80 -3.62
CA GLN A 106 0.47 -12.88 -4.03
C GLN A 106 0.17 -12.76 -5.52
N TRP A 107 0.92 -13.50 -6.34
CA TRP A 107 0.86 -13.40 -7.79
C TRP A 107 0.06 -14.51 -8.49
N ASP A 108 -0.16 -15.63 -7.78
CA ASP A 108 -0.64 -16.90 -8.36
C ASP A 108 -2.15 -17.11 -8.18
N HIS A 109 -2.86 -16.07 -7.72
CA HIS A 109 -4.30 -16.12 -7.53
C HIS A 109 -4.99 -15.53 -8.76
N GLY A 110 -5.97 -16.24 -9.31
CA GLY A 110 -6.81 -15.74 -10.39
C GLY A 110 -7.65 -14.57 -9.90
N LEU A 111 -7.02 -13.40 -9.86
CA LEU A 111 -7.63 -12.18 -9.35
C LEU A 111 -8.87 -11.84 -10.18
N PRO A 112 -9.89 -11.25 -9.55
CA PRO A 112 -11.10 -10.84 -10.27
C PRO A 112 -10.70 -9.88 -11.39
N VAL A 113 -10.92 -10.30 -12.64
CA VAL A 113 -10.64 -9.49 -13.82
C VAL A 113 -11.71 -8.41 -13.96
N SER A 114 -11.30 -7.15 -14.14
CA SER A 114 -12.22 -6.05 -14.40
C SER A 114 -12.93 -6.31 -15.73
N LYS A 115 -14.25 -6.50 -15.69
CA LYS A 115 -15.10 -6.55 -16.91
C LYS A 115 -15.54 -5.16 -17.38
N GLY A 116 -15.02 -4.09 -16.76
CA GLY A 116 -15.44 -2.72 -17.01
C GLY A 116 -14.91 -2.15 -18.32
N LEU A 117 -15.64 -1.19 -18.89
CA LEU A 117 -15.22 -0.41 -20.07
C LEU A 117 -14.07 0.57 -19.77
N GLU A 118 -13.82 0.88 -18.50
CA GLU A 118 -12.93 1.97 -18.07
C GLU A 118 -11.45 1.58 -17.97
N GLY A 119 -11.12 0.31 -18.21
CA GLY A 119 -9.79 -0.29 -18.10
C GLY A 119 -9.37 -0.55 -16.65
N PRO A 120 -8.10 -0.94 -16.41
CA PRO A 120 -7.66 -1.36 -15.07
C PRO A 120 -7.61 -0.18 -14.09
N SER A 121 -7.94 -0.45 -12.83
CA SER A 121 -7.82 0.53 -11.75
C SER A 121 -6.35 0.75 -11.35
N TYR A 122 -6.08 1.64 -10.40
CA TYR A 122 -4.71 2.00 -10.00
C TYR A 122 -3.94 0.81 -9.42
N HIS A 123 -4.50 0.13 -8.42
CA HIS A 123 -3.83 -1.02 -7.81
C HIS A 123 -3.79 -2.23 -8.73
N GLU A 124 -4.77 -2.39 -9.64
CA GLU A 124 -4.70 -3.38 -10.72
C GLU A 124 -3.51 -3.10 -11.64
N SER A 125 -3.36 -1.85 -12.11
CA SER A 125 -2.24 -1.45 -12.97
C SER A 125 -0.89 -1.58 -12.26
N LEU A 126 -0.82 -1.23 -10.98
CA LEU A 126 0.38 -1.36 -10.15
C LEU A 126 0.76 -2.84 -9.94
N TYR A 127 -0.23 -3.69 -9.65
CA TYR A 127 -0.06 -5.14 -9.54
C TYR A 127 0.45 -5.73 -10.86
N ASN A 128 -0.18 -5.39 -11.99
CA ASN A 128 0.23 -5.85 -13.32
C ASN A 128 1.67 -5.43 -13.63
N ALA A 129 2.04 -4.18 -13.32
CA ALA A 129 3.41 -3.71 -13.49
C ALA A 129 4.39 -4.51 -12.61
N LEU A 130 4.12 -4.68 -11.32
CA LEU A 130 5.01 -5.46 -10.44
C LEU A 130 5.14 -6.93 -10.89
N GLN A 131 4.05 -7.54 -11.37
CA GLN A 131 4.07 -8.88 -11.92
C GLN A 131 4.92 -8.94 -13.21
N SER A 132 4.74 -8.01 -14.14
CA SER A 132 5.56 -7.93 -15.36
C SER A 132 7.04 -7.67 -15.05
N LEU A 133 7.35 -6.84 -14.04
CA LEU A 133 8.72 -6.64 -13.56
C LEU A 133 9.33 -7.95 -13.06
N ARG A 134 8.59 -8.68 -12.23
CA ARG A 134 8.98 -9.98 -11.66
C ARG A 134 9.22 -11.02 -12.76
N ASP A 135 8.39 -11.00 -13.80
CA ASP A 135 8.41 -11.95 -14.91
C ASP A 135 9.36 -11.51 -16.04
N ARG A 136 9.98 -10.32 -15.91
CA ARG A 136 10.93 -9.69 -16.85
C ARG A 136 10.31 -9.31 -18.21
N GLU A 137 9.00 -9.09 -18.24
CA GLU A 137 8.24 -8.62 -19.40
C GLU A 137 8.20 -7.08 -19.44
N PHE A 138 9.31 -6.47 -19.85
CA PHE A 138 9.49 -5.02 -19.76
C PHE A 138 8.54 -4.21 -20.64
N SER A 139 8.08 -4.74 -21.78
CA SER A 139 7.09 -4.08 -22.64
C SER A 139 5.77 -3.85 -21.89
N THR A 140 5.20 -4.92 -21.33
CA THR A 140 3.95 -4.88 -20.55
C THR A 140 4.12 -4.07 -19.26
N PHE A 141 5.29 -4.14 -18.64
CA PHE A 141 5.65 -3.32 -17.49
C PHE A 141 5.50 -1.81 -17.78
N TYR A 142 6.19 -1.31 -18.81
CA TYR A 142 6.16 0.12 -19.15
C TYR A 142 4.79 0.56 -19.68
N GLU A 143 4.07 -0.32 -20.39
CA GLU A 143 2.70 -0.05 -20.82
C GLU A 143 1.75 0.13 -19.63
N SER A 144 1.81 -0.77 -18.64
CA SER A 144 1.01 -0.71 -17.42
C SER A 144 1.30 0.57 -16.61
N LEU A 145 2.57 0.96 -16.47
CA LEU A 145 2.96 2.19 -15.77
C LEU A 145 2.52 3.44 -16.52
N ARG A 146 2.63 3.46 -17.86
CA ARG A 146 2.15 4.56 -18.69
C ARG A 146 0.64 4.74 -18.53
N TYR A 147 -0.10 3.64 -18.58
CA TYR A 147 -1.55 3.65 -18.39
C TYR A 147 -1.93 4.20 -17.01
N ALA A 148 -1.34 3.66 -15.94
CA ALA A 148 -1.58 4.10 -14.57
C ALA A 148 -1.27 5.59 -14.39
N ARG A 149 -0.16 6.07 -14.96
CA ARG A 149 0.22 7.48 -14.90
C ARG A 149 -0.83 8.37 -15.54
N VAL A 150 -1.27 8.05 -16.76
CA VAL A 150 -2.27 8.88 -17.47
C VAL A 150 -3.54 8.98 -16.65
N LYS A 151 -4.03 7.86 -16.10
CA LYS A 151 -5.22 7.84 -15.24
C LYS A 151 -5.05 8.68 -13.97
N GLU A 152 -3.92 8.56 -13.28
CA GLU A 152 -3.70 9.35 -12.07
C GLU A 152 -3.53 10.85 -12.38
N VAL A 153 -2.94 11.22 -13.52
CA VAL A 153 -2.92 12.62 -13.97
C VAL A 153 -4.32 13.12 -14.34
N GLU A 154 -5.15 12.31 -14.98
CA GLU A 154 -6.55 12.65 -15.24
C GLU A 154 -7.33 12.90 -13.93
N GLU A 155 -7.15 12.04 -12.92
CA GLU A 155 -7.76 12.23 -11.59
C GLU A 155 -7.22 13.49 -10.90
N LEU A 156 -5.92 13.77 -11.01
CA LEU A 156 -5.34 15.01 -10.48
C LEU A 156 -5.97 16.26 -11.11
N CYS A 157 -6.22 16.23 -12.42
CA CYS A 157 -6.85 17.31 -13.17
C CYS A 157 -8.35 17.47 -12.85
N LYS A 158 -9.03 16.41 -12.41
CA LYS A 158 -10.43 16.46 -11.92
C LYS A 158 -10.52 17.00 -10.50
N GLY A 159 -9.46 16.86 -9.70
CA GLY A 159 -9.39 17.35 -8.33
C GLY A 159 -9.67 18.85 -8.25
N GLY A 160 -10.59 19.25 -7.37
CA GLY A 160 -10.90 20.65 -7.12
C GLY A 160 -9.75 21.35 -6.38
N LEU A 161 -9.51 22.63 -6.69
CA LEU A 161 -8.54 23.48 -5.98
C LEU A 161 -8.98 23.84 -4.54
N GLU A 162 -10.12 23.31 -4.09
CA GLU A 162 -10.77 23.66 -2.81
C GLU A 162 -10.08 23.04 -1.60
N SER A 163 -9.39 21.89 -1.76
CA SER A 163 -8.54 21.32 -0.72
C SER A 163 -7.27 20.74 -1.32
N VAL A 164 -6.12 21.27 -0.88
CA VAL A 164 -4.79 20.72 -1.21
C VAL A 164 -4.65 19.29 -0.66
N TYR A 165 -5.33 18.97 0.44
CA TYR A 165 -5.25 17.65 1.05
C TYR A 165 -5.81 16.55 0.15
N SER A 166 -6.83 16.88 -0.65
CA SER A 166 -7.43 15.95 -1.62
C SER A 166 -6.48 15.51 -2.74
N LEU A 167 -5.39 16.27 -2.98
CA LEU A 167 -4.40 15.99 -4.02
C LEU A 167 -3.32 14.99 -3.58
N TYR A 168 -3.04 14.89 -2.27
CA TYR A 168 -1.95 14.05 -1.76
C TYR A 168 -2.06 12.56 -2.11
N PRO A 169 -3.24 11.91 -2.09
CA PRO A 169 -3.36 10.52 -2.53
C PRO A 169 -2.84 10.32 -3.96
N THR A 170 -3.28 11.16 -4.91
CA THR A 170 -2.87 11.08 -6.31
C THR A 170 -1.38 11.38 -6.50
N LEU A 171 -0.84 12.36 -5.77
CA LEU A 171 0.61 12.65 -5.78
C LEU A 171 1.44 11.49 -5.23
N SER A 172 0.99 10.86 -4.13
CA SER A 172 1.64 9.67 -3.56
C SER A 172 1.64 8.50 -4.57
N ARG A 173 0.52 8.30 -5.28
CA ARG A 173 0.40 7.27 -6.33
C ARG A 173 1.30 7.54 -7.53
N LEU A 174 1.39 8.79 -8.00
CA LEU A 174 2.29 9.20 -9.08
C LEU A 174 3.76 8.99 -8.68
N GLN A 175 4.10 9.30 -7.44
CA GLN A 175 5.43 9.05 -6.91
C GLN A 175 5.76 7.56 -6.87
N ALA A 176 4.82 6.72 -6.44
CA ALA A 176 4.96 5.26 -6.46
C ALA A 176 5.20 4.71 -7.89
N ILE A 177 4.46 5.21 -8.89
CA ILE A 177 4.68 4.89 -10.31
C ILE A 177 6.09 5.28 -10.75
N GLY A 178 6.54 6.49 -10.38
CA GLY A 178 7.89 6.97 -10.69
C GLY A 178 8.99 6.12 -10.04
N GLU A 179 8.78 5.61 -8.81
CA GLU A 179 9.73 4.70 -8.17
C GLU A 179 9.84 3.37 -8.90
N LEU A 180 8.74 2.83 -9.42
CA LEU A 180 8.78 1.62 -10.25
C LEU A 180 9.53 1.84 -11.57
N GLU A 181 9.30 2.95 -12.27
CA GLU A 181 10.01 3.22 -13.53
C GLU A 181 11.53 3.29 -13.35
N ASN A 182 11.99 3.94 -12.28
CA ASN A 182 13.41 3.99 -11.93
C ASN A 182 14.00 2.57 -11.74
N ILE A 183 13.21 1.64 -11.22
CA ILE A 183 13.61 0.25 -11.00
C ILE A 183 13.59 -0.55 -12.30
N GLY A 184 12.59 -0.31 -13.17
CA GLY A 184 12.55 -0.90 -14.51
C GLY A 184 13.80 -0.55 -15.33
N GLU A 185 14.30 0.68 -15.21
CA GLU A 185 15.55 1.11 -15.85
C GLU A 185 16.77 0.36 -15.27
N LEU A 186 16.84 0.18 -13.94
CA LEU A 186 17.90 -0.62 -13.32
C LEU A 186 17.88 -2.07 -13.83
N PHE A 187 16.70 -2.67 -13.94
CA PHE A 187 16.52 -4.06 -14.36
C PHE A 187 16.80 -4.27 -15.86
N SER A 188 16.56 -3.28 -16.71
CA SER A 188 16.83 -3.39 -18.15
C SER A 188 18.33 -3.30 -18.49
N ARG A 189 19.13 -2.68 -17.62
CA ARG A 189 20.60 -2.61 -17.76
C ARG A 189 21.24 -4.00 -17.56
N SER A 190 22.37 -4.25 -18.25
CA SER A 190 23.16 -5.47 -18.10
C SER A 190 24.05 -5.43 -16.84
N GLY A 191 24.43 -6.61 -16.34
CA GLY A 191 24.87 -6.83 -14.95
C GLY A 191 26.04 -6.00 -14.41
N THR A 192 26.92 -5.45 -15.26
CA THR A 192 28.05 -4.60 -14.81
C THR A 192 27.69 -3.12 -14.65
N ASP A 193 26.56 -2.66 -15.17
CA ASP A 193 26.08 -1.27 -15.08
C ASP A 193 24.93 -1.08 -14.06
N ARG A 194 24.54 -2.17 -13.38
CA ARG A 194 23.53 -2.11 -12.33
C ARG A 194 24.16 -1.59 -11.06
N GLN A 195 23.77 -0.38 -10.64
CA GLN A 195 24.17 0.19 -9.37
C GLN A 195 22.96 0.30 -8.41
N PRO A 196 22.62 -0.76 -7.65
CA PRO A 196 21.56 -0.73 -6.64
C PRO A 196 21.69 0.41 -5.62
N SER A 197 22.93 0.81 -5.32
CA SER A 197 23.26 1.90 -4.43
C SER A 197 22.76 3.27 -4.91
N GLU A 198 22.72 3.52 -6.22
CA GLU A 198 22.21 4.77 -6.79
C GLU A 198 20.71 4.91 -6.55
N VAL A 199 19.95 3.84 -6.80
CA VAL A 199 18.51 3.78 -6.57
C VAL A 199 18.20 3.99 -5.09
N TYR A 200 18.90 3.27 -4.22
CA TYR A 200 18.73 3.44 -2.77
C TYR A 200 19.06 4.87 -2.31
N THR A 201 20.08 5.50 -2.89
CA THR A 201 20.42 6.90 -2.61
C THR A 201 19.32 7.86 -3.07
N LYS A 202 18.71 7.63 -4.23
CA LYS A 202 17.55 8.41 -4.70
C LYS A 202 16.37 8.26 -3.74
N TRP A 203 16.04 7.04 -3.33
CA TRP A 203 14.98 6.76 -2.36
C TRP A 203 15.21 7.43 -1.01
N ARG A 204 16.45 7.38 -0.50
CA ARG A 204 16.85 8.05 0.75
C ARG A 204 16.68 9.57 0.67
N LYS A 205 17.12 10.19 -0.42
CA LYS A 205 16.91 11.64 -0.65
C LYS A 205 15.43 11.98 -0.71
N HIS A 206 14.64 11.17 -1.42
CA HIS A 206 13.20 11.37 -1.50
C HIS A 206 12.52 11.22 -0.12
N SER A 207 12.88 10.22 0.68
CA SER A 207 12.36 10.07 2.05
C SER A 207 12.72 11.24 2.97
N GLN A 208 13.87 11.90 2.76
CA GLN A 208 14.20 13.11 3.52
C GLN A 208 13.27 14.27 3.21
N LEU A 209 12.78 14.38 1.97
CA LEU A 209 11.80 15.40 1.57
C LEU A 209 10.42 15.14 2.18
N LEU A 210 10.08 13.86 2.42
CA LEU A 210 8.80 13.46 2.99
C LEU A 210 8.77 13.45 4.51
N LYS A 211 9.86 13.83 5.20
CA LYS A 211 9.99 13.68 6.66
C LYS A 211 8.82 14.28 7.45
N ASP A 212 8.29 15.40 6.99
CA ASP A 212 7.21 16.14 7.66
C ASP A 212 5.82 15.87 7.04
N SER A 213 5.72 14.93 6.09
CA SER A 213 4.45 14.52 5.48
C SER A 213 3.69 13.52 6.36
N ASP A 214 2.37 13.43 6.20
CA ASP A 214 1.58 12.44 6.93
C ASP A 214 1.97 11.00 6.55
N PHE A 215 1.98 10.14 7.56
CA PHE A 215 2.34 8.74 7.38
C PHE A 215 1.43 8.01 6.40
N SER A 216 0.15 8.42 6.28
CA SER A 216 -0.81 7.88 5.32
C SER A 216 -0.33 7.95 3.86
N PHE A 217 0.49 8.95 3.52
CA PHE A 217 1.03 9.12 2.17
C PHE A 217 2.43 8.54 1.99
N GLN A 218 3.18 8.40 3.10
CA GLN A 218 4.51 7.78 3.11
C GLN A 218 4.43 6.25 3.10
N GLU A 219 3.48 5.68 3.86
CA GLU A 219 3.32 4.24 4.04
C GLU A 219 3.20 3.47 2.72
N PRO A 220 2.36 3.89 1.75
CA PRO A 220 2.22 3.14 0.49
C PRO A 220 3.52 3.09 -0.32
N ILE A 221 4.30 4.17 -0.29
CA ILE A 221 5.60 4.26 -0.96
C ILE A 221 6.60 3.32 -0.27
N MET A 222 6.65 3.33 1.06
CA MET A 222 7.53 2.45 1.83
C MET A 222 7.18 0.97 1.63
N ALA A 223 5.89 0.63 1.57
CA ALA A 223 5.42 -0.71 1.29
C ALA A 223 5.79 -1.17 -0.14
N LEU A 224 5.65 -0.29 -1.14
CA LEU A 224 6.05 -0.57 -2.51
C LEU A 224 7.56 -0.86 -2.62
N ARG A 225 8.39 -0.06 -1.95
CA ARG A 225 9.85 -0.30 -1.91
C ARG A 225 10.21 -1.65 -1.32
N THR A 226 9.51 -2.08 -0.27
CA THR A 226 9.68 -3.42 0.32
C THR A 226 9.40 -4.49 -0.74
N VAL A 227 8.26 -4.43 -1.41
CA VAL A 227 7.87 -5.39 -2.45
C VAL A 227 8.87 -5.42 -3.60
N ILE A 228 9.32 -4.25 -4.06
CA ILE A 228 10.34 -4.13 -5.11
C ILE A 228 11.65 -4.82 -4.70
N LEU A 229 12.14 -4.54 -3.48
CA LEU A 229 13.38 -5.11 -2.97
C LEU A 229 13.27 -6.63 -2.77
N GLU A 230 12.11 -7.13 -2.36
CA GLU A 230 11.86 -8.57 -2.26
C GLU A 230 11.83 -9.23 -3.65
N ILE A 231 11.16 -8.64 -4.65
CA ILE A 231 11.19 -9.12 -6.05
C ILE A 231 12.63 -9.14 -6.59
N LEU A 232 13.40 -8.08 -6.36
CA LEU A 232 14.81 -7.98 -6.75
C LEU A 232 15.62 -9.13 -6.15
N MET A 233 15.46 -9.36 -4.85
CA MET A 233 16.19 -10.41 -4.13
C MET A 233 15.82 -11.83 -4.61
N GLU A 234 14.53 -12.08 -4.90
CA GLU A 234 14.04 -13.37 -5.43
C GLU A 234 14.56 -13.67 -6.83
N LYS A 235 14.63 -12.65 -7.70
CA LYS A 235 14.94 -12.81 -9.13
C LYS A 235 16.41 -12.61 -9.48
N GLU A 236 17.23 -12.12 -8.55
CA GLU A 236 18.67 -11.93 -8.77
C GLU A 236 19.42 -13.25 -8.69
N MET A 237 20.29 -13.51 -9.67
CA MET A 237 21.06 -14.76 -9.76
C MET A 237 22.45 -14.61 -9.16
N GLU A 238 22.98 -13.39 -9.13
CA GLU A 238 24.32 -13.11 -8.61
C GLU A 238 24.28 -12.95 -7.08
N ASN A 239 25.04 -13.79 -6.36
CA ASN A 239 25.05 -13.78 -4.89
C ASN A 239 25.52 -12.45 -4.28
N SER A 240 26.50 -11.78 -4.91
CA SER A 240 27.02 -10.48 -4.47
C SER A 240 25.93 -9.38 -4.53
N GLN A 241 25.15 -9.33 -5.61
CA GLN A 241 24.04 -8.40 -5.79
C GLN A 241 22.87 -8.74 -4.85
N ARG A 242 22.58 -10.03 -4.68
CA ARG A 242 21.57 -10.49 -3.73
C ARG A 242 21.92 -10.07 -2.29
N ASP A 243 23.18 -10.18 -1.89
CA ASP A 243 23.64 -9.71 -0.58
C ASP A 243 23.53 -8.18 -0.43
N CYS A 244 23.79 -7.43 -1.51
CA CYS A 244 23.59 -5.98 -1.55
C CYS A 244 22.11 -5.60 -1.38
N PHE A 245 21.19 -6.23 -2.12
CA PHE A 245 19.75 -6.01 -1.96
C PHE A 245 19.26 -6.39 -0.56
N ARG A 246 19.79 -7.47 0.03
CA ARG A 246 19.46 -7.85 1.42
C ARG A 246 19.89 -6.79 2.43
N ASP A 247 21.07 -6.21 2.28
CA ASP A 247 21.54 -5.12 3.14
C ASP A 247 20.67 -3.86 2.98
N ILE A 248 20.33 -3.50 1.73
CA ILE A 248 19.41 -2.39 1.43
C ILE A 248 18.03 -2.64 2.04
N LEU A 249 17.46 -3.83 1.87
CA LEU A 249 16.17 -4.23 2.45
C LEU A 249 16.19 -4.16 3.98
N THR A 250 17.26 -4.63 4.61
CA THR A 250 17.40 -4.56 6.07
C THR A 250 17.38 -3.11 6.55
N LYS A 251 18.15 -2.21 5.90
CA LYS A 251 18.17 -0.78 6.23
C LYS A 251 16.81 -0.12 6.00
N HIS A 252 16.17 -0.42 4.88
CA HIS A 252 14.83 0.07 4.54
C HIS A 252 13.78 -0.35 5.57
N LEU A 253 13.76 -1.62 5.98
CA LEU A 253 12.83 -2.13 6.99
C LEU A 253 13.06 -1.49 8.37
N VAL A 254 14.31 -1.24 8.74
CA VAL A 254 14.63 -0.48 9.96
C VAL A 254 14.07 0.95 9.87
N GLU A 255 14.32 1.67 8.77
CA GLU A 255 13.78 3.02 8.55
C GLU A 255 12.24 3.03 8.58
N PHE A 256 11.60 2.06 7.92
CA PHE A 256 10.16 1.93 7.91
C PHE A 256 9.60 1.67 9.32
N SER A 257 10.29 0.84 10.12
CA SER A 257 9.92 0.58 11.52
C SER A 257 10.07 1.81 12.42
N VAL A 258 11.06 2.67 12.17
CA VAL A 258 11.26 3.93 12.90
C VAL A 258 10.12 4.89 12.56
N LEU A 259 9.82 5.04 11.27
CA LEU A 259 8.75 5.91 10.80
C LEU A 259 7.38 5.46 11.33
N ALA A 260 7.06 4.17 11.28
CA ALA A 260 5.78 3.68 11.80
C ALA A 260 5.62 3.91 13.31
N ARG A 261 6.72 3.89 14.09
CA ARG A 261 6.68 4.16 15.53
C ARG A 261 6.37 5.62 15.85
N THR A 262 6.72 6.58 15.00
CA THR A 262 6.43 8.01 15.27
C THR A 262 4.93 8.29 15.29
N VAL A 263 4.15 7.51 14.54
CA VAL A 263 2.68 7.56 14.52
C VAL A 263 2.02 6.52 15.43
N LYS A 264 2.77 5.95 16.38
CA LYS A 264 2.29 4.94 17.34
C LYS A 264 1.72 3.66 16.71
N ASN A 265 2.09 3.35 15.46
CA ASN A 265 1.75 2.07 14.85
C ASN A 265 2.67 0.98 15.42
N THR A 266 2.10 -0.03 16.07
CA THR A 266 2.85 -1.13 16.68
C THR A 266 3.03 -2.33 15.75
N GLN A 267 2.17 -2.49 14.76
CA GLN A 267 2.11 -3.67 13.89
C GLN A 267 3.16 -3.65 12.78
N LEU A 268 3.34 -2.52 12.10
CA LEU A 268 4.33 -2.39 11.03
C LEU A 268 5.78 -2.63 11.52
N PRO A 269 6.22 -2.08 12.68
CA PRO A 269 7.53 -2.41 13.23
C PRO A 269 7.70 -3.90 13.53
N GLU A 270 6.69 -4.56 14.11
CA GLU A 270 6.74 -5.99 14.41
C GLU A 270 6.96 -6.83 13.14
N ARG A 271 6.22 -6.50 12.07
CA ARG A 271 6.37 -7.14 10.75
C ARG A 271 7.75 -6.91 10.14
N ALA A 272 8.27 -5.70 10.21
CA ALA A 272 9.60 -5.38 9.72
C ALA A 272 10.67 -6.24 10.43
N ILE A 273 10.57 -6.39 11.75
CA ILE A 273 11.48 -7.25 12.53
C ILE A 273 11.34 -8.72 12.13
N PHE A 274 10.10 -9.20 11.92
CA PHE A 274 9.87 -10.57 11.45
C PHE A 274 10.54 -10.83 10.09
N GLN A 275 10.36 -9.93 9.12
CA GLN A 275 11.00 -10.04 7.80
C GLN A 275 12.53 -10.00 7.89
N ILE A 276 13.10 -9.07 8.67
CA ILE A 276 14.56 -8.98 8.88
C ILE A 276 15.11 -10.31 9.42
N LYS A 277 14.42 -10.95 10.37
CA LYS A 277 14.82 -12.24 10.93
C LYS A 277 14.79 -13.37 9.91
N GLN A 278 13.81 -13.38 9.01
CA GLN A 278 13.73 -14.38 7.94
C GLN A 278 14.92 -14.29 6.97
N TYR A 279 15.37 -13.06 6.65
CA TYR A 279 16.48 -12.86 5.72
C TYR A 279 17.87 -12.88 6.37
N ASN A 280 17.97 -12.68 7.70
CA ASN A 280 19.24 -12.68 8.44
C ASN A 280 19.30 -13.71 9.60
N PRO A 281 19.09 -15.02 9.35
CA PRO A 281 19.02 -16.03 10.41
C PRO A 281 20.33 -16.22 11.19
N ALA A 282 21.48 -15.91 10.57
CA ALA A 282 22.81 -16.16 11.15
C ALA A 282 23.48 -14.95 11.84
N ARG A 283 22.92 -13.75 11.74
CA ARG A 283 23.50 -12.50 12.32
C ARG A 283 22.80 -11.98 13.57
N CYS A 284 21.63 -12.51 13.92
CA CYS A 284 20.90 -12.10 15.12
C CYS A 284 21.40 -12.82 16.37
N GLY A 285 22.61 -12.48 16.81
CA GLY A 285 22.99 -12.60 18.22
C GLY A 285 22.22 -11.56 19.03
N VAL A 286 21.64 -11.97 20.16
CA VAL A 286 20.68 -11.21 21.00
C VAL A 286 21.26 -9.91 21.61
N SER A 287 22.50 -9.51 21.31
CA SER A 287 23.22 -8.49 22.09
C SER A 287 23.51 -7.14 21.41
N GLU A 288 23.00 -6.84 20.22
CA GLU A 288 23.25 -5.54 19.56
C GLU A 288 21.97 -4.76 19.18
N TRP A 289 20.83 -5.07 19.81
CA TRP A 289 19.56 -4.36 19.60
C TRP A 289 19.18 -3.49 20.80
#